data_AF-A0A0L0LFL6-F1
#
_entry.id   AF-A0A0L0LFL6-F1
#
_cell.length_a   1.000
_cell.length_b   1.000
_cell.length_c   1.000
_cell.angle_alpha   90.00
_cell.angle_beta   90.00
_cell.angle_gamma   90.00
#
_symmetry.space_group_name_H-M   'P 1'
#
loop_
_entity.id
_entity.type
_entity.pdbx_description
1 polymer ?
#
loop_
_entity_poly.entity_id
_entity_poly.type
_entity_poly.pdbx_seq_one_letter_code
_entity_poly.pdbx_strand_id
1 'polypeptide(L)'
;MSLYFLISSLYSLLIMSQILSGIVIAVVSGWILSLFKIGNSKTIIHTNGNQAVSKKWKIAIVLGWLMFIGGGYYFLAWLSVLGFSDPKTGMGLSISILGLFILLFGKFGSWWNRSW
;
A
#
# COMPACT_ATOMS: atom_id res chain seq x y z
N MET A 1 -27.25 -34.60 -1.32
CA MET A 1 -26.24 -33.67 -0.78
C MET A 1 -25.75 -32.75 -1.91
N SER A 2 -26.62 -31.94 -2.54
CA SER A 2 -26.22 -31.39 -3.87
C SER A 2 -26.82 -30.05 -4.31
N LEU A 3 -27.56 -29.30 -3.49
CA LEU A 3 -28.09 -27.99 -3.96
C LEU A 3 -27.87 -26.89 -2.92
N TYR A 4 -28.09 -27.20 -1.64
CA TYR A 4 -27.78 -26.32 -0.52
C TYR A 4 -26.29 -25.94 -0.44
N PHE A 5 -25.40 -26.88 -0.77
CA PHE A 5 -23.94 -26.66 -0.74
C PHE A 5 -23.47 -25.75 -1.89
N LEU A 6 -24.10 -25.85 -3.06
CA LEU A 6 -23.83 -24.99 -4.23
C LEU A 6 -24.34 -23.55 -4.01
N ILE A 7 -25.55 -23.40 -3.45
CA ILE A 7 -26.10 -22.08 -3.13
C ILE A 7 -25.27 -21.40 -2.04
N SER A 8 -24.86 -22.15 -1.00
CA SER A 8 -23.97 -21.67 0.06
C SER A 8 -22.61 -21.19 -0.48
N SER A 9 -21.98 -21.94 -1.40
CA SER A 9 -20.67 -21.54 -1.94
C SER A 9 -20.77 -20.32 -2.87
N LEU A 10 -21.84 -20.19 -3.65
CA LEU A 10 -22.10 -19.01 -4.49
C LEU A 10 -22.34 -17.75 -3.65
N TYR A 11 -23.08 -17.86 -2.54
CA TYR A 11 -23.26 -16.75 -1.61
C TYR A 11 -21.94 -16.33 -0.94
N SER A 12 -21.11 -17.29 -0.54
CA SER A 12 -19.78 -17.01 0.02
C SER A 12 -18.88 -16.26 -0.97
N LEU A 13 -18.87 -16.68 -2.25
CA LEU A 13 -18.12 -16.01 -3.31
C LEU A 13 -18.61 -14.58 -3.59
N LEU A 14 -19.92 -14.35 -3.56
CA LEU A 14 -20.51 -13.01 -3.71
C LEU A 14 -20.17 -12.09 -2.55
N ILE A 15 -20.20 -12.59 -1.31
CA ILE A 15 -19.82 -11.82 -0.13
C ILE A 15 -18.33 -11.46 -0.17
N MET A 16 -17.48 -12.44 -0.52
CA MET A 16 -16.03 -12.22 -0.62
C MET A 16 -15.70 -11.16 -1.70
N SER A 17 -16.39 -11.18 -2.84
CA SER A 17 -16.15 -10.20 -3.91
C SER A 17 -16.60 -8.79 -3.52
N GLN A 18 -17.72 -8.66 -2.80
CA GLN A 18 -18.17 -7.36 -2.29
C GLN A 18 -17.21 -6.80 -1.24
N ILE A 19 -16.72 -7.62 -0.32
CA ILE A 19 -15.72 -7.22 0.68
C ILE A 19 -14.44 -6.73 -0.02
N LEU A 20 -13.94 -7.48 -1.01
CA LEU A 20 -12.77 -7.09 -1.79
C LEU A 20 -12.99 -5.77 -2.53
N SER A 21 -14.15 -5.57 -3.16
CA SER A 21 -14.48 -4.30 -3.83
C SER A 21 -14.53 -3.12 -2.85
N GLY A 22 -15.09 -3.33 -1.65
CA GLY A 22 -15.15 -2.31 -0.60
C GLY A 22 -13.77 -1.90 -0.11
N ILE A 23 -12.87 -2.88 0.09
CA ILE A 23 -11.47 -2.62 0.46
C ILE A 23 -10.76 -1.84 -0.65
N VAL A 24 -10.92 -2.24 -1.91
CA VAL A 24 -10.31 -1.55 -3.05
C VAL A 24 -10.80 -0.09 -3.13
N ILE A 25 -12.10 0.15 -2.98
CA ILE A 25 -12.68 1.50 -2.99
C ILE A 25 -12.14 2.34 -1.83
N ALA A 26 -12.05 1.78 -0.62
CA ALA A 26 -11.49 2.46 0.55
C ALA A 26 -10.01 2.84 0.36
N VAL A 27 -9.22 1.94 -0.23
CA VAL A 27 -7.79 2.20 -0.52
C VAL A 27 -7.63 3.26 -1.61
N VAL A 28 -8.39 3.16 -2.70
CA VAL A 28 -8.36 4.12 -3.81
C VAL A 28 -8.84 5.50 -3.36
N SER A 29 -9.94 5.58 -2.60
CA SER A 29 -10.44 6.84 -2.06
C SER A 29 -9.46 7.47 -1.05
N GLY A 30 -8.85 6.68 -0.17
CA GLY A 30 -7.79 7.16 0.73
C GLY A 30 -6.56 7.68 -0.03
N TRP A 31 -6.18 7.03 -1.13
CA TRP A 31 -5.07 7.46 -1.98
C TRP A 31 -5.39 8.76 -2.74
N ILE A 32 -6.59 8.89 -3.29
CA ILE A 32 -7.08 10.10 -3.95
C ILE A 32 -7.13 11.27 -2.95
N LEU A 33 -7.73 11.08 -1.76
CA LEU A 33 -7.80 12.12 -0.73
C LEU A 33 -6.41 12.58 -0.27
N SER A 34 -5.45 11.65 -0.18
CA SER A 34 -4.04 11.94 0.12
C SER A 34 -3.36 12.78 -0.97
N LEU A 35 -3.60 12.48 -2.25
CA LEU A 35 -3.07 13.25 -3.38
C LEU A 35 -3.62 14.67 -3.44
N PHE A 36 -4.92 14.85 -3.14
CA PHE A 36 -5.58 16.15 -3.17
C PHE A 36 -5.44 16.96 -1.88
N LYS A 37 -4.75 16.44 -0.85
CA LYS A 37 -4.61 17.07 0.48
C LYS A 37 -5.95 17.48 1.11
N ILE A 38 -7.06 16.85 0.70
CA ILE A 38 -8.40 17.06 1.27
C ILE A 38 -8.41 16.32 2.61
N GLY A 39 -8.13 17.06 3.68
CA GLY A 39 -7.88 16.51 5.02
C GLY A 39 -6.67 17.12 5.73
N ASN A 40 -5.82 17.89 5.01
CA ASN A 40 -4.88 18.83 5.65
C ASN A 40 -5.66 20.04 6.17
N SER A 41 -6.59 19.82 7.11
CA SER A 41 -6.88 20.89 8.06
C SER A 41 -5.54 21.18 8.72
N LYS A 42 -4.96 22.33 8.42
CA LYS A 42 -3.77 22.83 9.11
C LYS A 42 -4.20 23.03 10.56
N THR A 43 -4.17 21.96 11.36
CA THR A 43 -3.97 22.10 12.79
C THR A 43 -2.61 22.77 12.91
N ILE A 44 -2.64 24.07 13.18
CA ILE A 44 -1.50 24.89 13.55
C ILE A 44 -1.07 24.39 14.94
N ILE A 45 -0.55 23.17 14.99
CA ILE A 45 0.35 22.77 16.05
C ILE A 45 1.61 23.55 15.72
N HIS A 46 2.00 24.47 16.59
CA HIS A 46 3.32 25.09 16.55
C HIS A 46 4.38 23.99 16.55
N THR A 47 4.75 23.50 15.36
CA THR A 47 5.92 22.64 15.19
C THR A 47 7.13 23.54 15.27
N ASN A 48 7.59 23.81 16.50
CA ASN A 48 8.98 24.15 16.74
C ASN A 48 9.84 23.15 15.95
N GLY A 49 10.61 23.63 14.97
CA GLY A 49 11.53 22.78 14.21
C GLY A 49 10.91 22.17 12.95
N ASN A 50 10.58 23.01 11.96
CA ASN A 50 10.52 22.56 10.57
C ASN A 50 11.96 22.35 10.06
N GLN A 51 12.72 21.46 10.71
CA GLN A 51 14.05 21.08 10.26
C GLN A 51 13.88 20.38 8.91
N ALA A 52 14.51 20.95 7.89
CA ALA A 52 14.41 20.47 6.52
C ALA A 52 14.86 19.00 6.47
N VAL A 53 13.92 18.09 6.20
CA VAL A 53 14.25 16.68 5.96
C VAL A 53 15.32 16.61 4.86
N SER A 54 16.48 16.06 5.21
CA SER A 54 17.63 15.94 4.29
C SER A 54 17.18 15.33 2.96
N LYS A 55 17.65 15.90 1.85
CA LYS A 55 17.31 15.47 0.48
C LYS A 55 17.48 13.96 0.29
N LYS A 56 18.48 13.36 0.97
CA LYS A 56 18.78 11.92 0.95
C LYS A 56 17.59 11.07 1.42
N TRP A 57 16.96 11.43 2.54
CA TRP A 57 15.84 10.68 3.10
C TRP A 57 14.55 10.85 2.28
N LYS A 58 14.34 12.03 1.68
CA LYS A 58 13.22 12.23 0.74
C LYS A 58 13.34 11.31 -0.48
N ILE A 59 14.53 11.20 -1.06
CA ILE A 59 14.78 10.32 -2.22
C ILE A 59 14.55 8.86 -1.84
N ALA A 60 15.04 8.41 -0.69
CA ALA A 60 14.81 7.03 -0.22
C ALA A 60 13.31 6.72 -0.06
N ILE A 61 12.54 7.66 0.52
CA ILE A 61 11.08 7.49 0.68
C ILE A 61 10.38 7.43 -0.69
N VAL A 62 10.76 8.29 -1.64
CA VAL A 62 10.16 8.27 -2.99
C VAL A 62 10.49 6.97 -3.72
N LEU A 63 11.74 6.50 -3.62
CA LEU A 63 12.17 5.24 -4.23
C LEU A 63 11.44 4.05 -3.61
N GLY A 64 11.26 4.03 -2.30
CA GLY A 64 10.48 3.01 -1.60
C GLY A 64 9.02 2.96 -2.06
N TRP A 65 8.39 4.12 -2.29
CA TRP A 65 7.04 4.18 -2.86
C TRP A 65 6.97 3.64 -4.29
N LEU A 66 7.92 3.98 -5.15
CA LEU A 66 7.98 3.45 -6.52
C LEU A 66 8.13 1.93 -6.53
N MET A 67 8.99 1.37 -5.67
CA MET A 67 9.15 -0.08 -5.55
C MET A 67 7.92 -0.75 -4.95
N PHE A 68 7.31 -0.16 -3.92
CA PHE A 68 6.10 -0.70 -3.30
C PHE A 68 4.92 -0.74 -4.27
N ILE A 69 4.66 0.36 -4.97
CA ILE A 69 3.56 0.47 -5.94
C ILE A 69 3.86 -0.39 -7.17
N GLY A 70 5.09 -0.32 -7.71
CA GLY A 70 5.48 -1.10 -8.89
C GLY A 70 5.46 -2.60 -8.62
N GLY A 71 6.02 -3.03 -7.49
CA GLY A 71 5.95 -4.42 -7.03
C GLY A 71 4.52 -4.87 -6.76
N GLY A 72 3.70 -4.01 -6.14
CA GLY A 72 2.33 -4.34 -5.76
C GLY A 72 1.43 -4.49 -6.99
N TYR A 73 1.60 -3.59 -7.97
CA TYR A 73 0.97 -3.70 -9.27
C TYR A 73 1.39 -4.98 -9.99
N TYR A 74 2.70 -5.29 -10.02
CA TYR A 74 3.19 -6.52 -10.64
C TYR A 74 2.61 -7.77 -9.96
N PHE A 75 2.57 -7.79 -8.63
CA PHE A 75 1.95 -8.86 -7.85
C PHE A 75 0.48 -9.04 -8.22
N LEU A 76 -0.33 -7.97 -8.21
CA LEU A 76 -1.76 -8.05 -8.51
C LEU A 76 -2.03 -8.49 -9.96
N ALA A 77 -1.25 -7.98 -10.92
CA ALA A 77 -1.38 -8.35 -12.32
C ALA A 77 -1.14 -9.84 -12.52
N TRP A 78 -0.06 -10.39 -11.99
CA TRP A 78 0.29 -11.80 -12.17
C TRP A 78 -0.49 -12.74 -11.26
N LEU A 79 -0.90 -12.30 -10.07
CA LEU A 79 -1.78 -13.06 -9.19
C LEU A 79 -3.11 -13.38 -9.89
N SER A 80 -3.66 -12.42 -10.65
CA SER A 80 -4.93 -12.60 -11.36
C SER A 80 -4.84 -13.57 -12.55
N VAL A 81 -3.66 -13.75 -13.13
CA VAL A 81 -3.45 -14.55 -14.36
C VAL A 81 -2.91 -15.94 -14.05
N LEU A 82 -1.96 -16.03 -13.13
CA LEU A 82 -1.11 -17.21 -12.91
C LEU A 82 -1.22 -17.80 -11.49
N GLY A 83 -1.77 -17.04 -10.53
CA GLY A 83 -1.92 -17.48 -9.15
C GLY A 83 -0.64 -17.38 -8.30
N PHE A 84 -0.71 -17.88 -7.06
CA PHE A 84 0.35 -17.75 -6.05
C PHE A 84 1.55 -18.69 -6.27
N SER A 85 1.38 -19.77 -7.03
CA SER A 85 2.45 -20.73 -7.31
C SER A 85 3.48 -20.20 -8.32
N ASP A 86 3.18 -19.08 -8.99
CA ASP A 86 4.02 -18.56 -10.06
C ASP A 86 5.17 -17.69 -9.51
N PRO A 87 6.43 -17.92 -9.95
CA PRO A 87 7.59 -17.17 -9.48
C PRO A 87 7.48 -15.65 -9.71
N LYS A 88 6.76 -15.25 -10.77
CA LYS A 88 6.52 -13.82 -11.09
C LYS A 88 5.65 -13.14 -10.05
N THR A 89 4.64 -13.84 -9.55
CA THR A 89 3.79 -13.36 -8.46
C THR A 89 4.63 -13.20 -7.19
N GLY A 90 5.46 -14.20 -6.85
CA GLY A 90 6.40 -14.10 -5.72
C GLY A 90 7.39 -12.94 -5.86
N MET A 91 7.89 -12.68 -7.06
CA MET A 91 8.80 -11.57 -7.35
C MET A 91 8.14 -10.20 -7.12
N GLY A 92 6.90 -10.00 -7.59
CA GLY A 92 6.14 -8.77 -7.34
C GLY A 92 5.92 -8.52 -5.85
N LEU A 93 5.55 -9.57 -5.11
CA LEU A 93 5.36 -9.50 -3.66
C LEU A 93 6.68 -9.16 -2.93
N SER A 94 7.78 -9.78 -3.34
CA SER A 94 9.11 -9.54 -2.77
C SER A 94 9.58 -8.09 -3.00
N ILE A 95 9.40 -7.57 -4.22
CA ILE A 95 9.70 -6.17 -4.56
C ILE A 95 8.84 -5.21 -3.73
N SER A 96 7.56 -5.55 -3.52
CA SER A 96 6.66 -4.76 -2.68
C SER A 96 7.16 -4.69 -1.25
N ILE A 97 7.48 -5.84 -0.65
CA ILE A 97 7.98 -5.92 0.72
C ILE A 97 9.30 -5.14 0.88
N LEU A 98 10.22 -5.27 -0.06
CA LEU A 98 11.46 -4.48 -0.10
C LEU A 98 11.17 -2.98 -0.15
N GLY A 99 10.24 -2.53 -1.00
CA GLY A 99 9.80 -1.14 -1.06
C GLY A 99 9.24 -0.65 0.28
N LEU A 100 8.48 -1.49 0.98
CA LEU A 100 7.93 -1.17 2.30
C LEU A 100 9.01 -1.04 3.38
N PHE A 101 10.04 -1.90 3.37
CA PHE A 101 11.19 -1.76 4.25
C PHE A 101 11.96 -0.47 3.97
N ILE A 102 12.20 -0.12 2.70
CA ILE A 102 12.87 1.13 2.32
C ILE A 102 12.07 2.34 2.79
N LEU A 103 10.73 2.30 2.72
CA LEU A 103 9.86 3.35 3.25
C LEU A 103 9.98 3.50 4.77
N LEU A 104 9.98 2.39 5.50
CA LEU A 104 10.15 2.37 6.96
C LEU A 104 11.52 2.92 7.36
N PHE A 105 12.60 2.47 6.71
CA PHE A 105 13.94 3.01 6.93
C PHE A 105 14.05 4.49 6.58
N GLY A 106 13.44 4.92 5.46
CA GLY A 106 13.44 6.31 5.05
C GLY A 106 12.71 7.22 6.05
N LYS A 107 11.56 6.77 6.56
CA LYS A 107 10.82 7.46 7.62
C LYS A 107 11.58 7.48 8.94
N PHE A 108 12.16 6.35 9.34
CA PHE A 108 12.96 6.24 10.56
C PHE A 108 14.19 7.14 10.51
N GLY A 109 14.94 7.12 9.40
CA GLY A 109 16.10 8.00 9.20
C GLY A 109 15.72 9.48 9.17
N SER A 110 14.58 9.83 8.56
CA SER A 110 14.04 11.20 8.61
C SER A 110 13.61 11.63 10.01
N TRP A 111 13.15 10.70 10.85
CA TRP A 111 12.78 10.97 12.24
C TRP A 111 14.03 11.12 13.10
N TRP A 112 14.98 10.18 13.01
CA TRP A 112 16.25 10.21 13.72
C TRP A 112 17.05 11.49 13.44
N ASN A 113 17.09 11.93 12.18
CA ASN A 113 17.76 13.18 11.77
C ASN A 113 17.05 14.45 12.23
N ARG A 114 15.83 14.36 12.79
CA ARG A 114 15.11 15.48 13.41
C ARG A 114 15.19 15.47 14.93
N SER A 115 15.62 14.35 15.53
CA SER A 115 15.76 14.16 16.98
C SER A 115 17.15 14.55 17.51
N TRP A 116 18.09 14.85 16.62
CA TRP A 116 19.44 15.35 16.89
C TRP A 116 19.60 16.75 16.28
#